data_AF-A0A958MRS0-F1
#
_entry.id   AF-A0A958MRS0-F1
#
_cell.length_a   1.000
_cell.length_b   1.000
_cell.length_c   1.000
_cell.angle_alpha   90.00
_cell.angle_beta   90.00
_cell.angle_gamma   90.00
#
_symmetry.space_group_name_H-M   'P 1'
#
loop_
_entity.id
_entity.type
_entity.pdbx_description
1 polymer ?
#
loop_
_entity_poly.entity_id
_entity_poly.type
_entity_poly.pdbx_seq_one_letter_code
_entity_poly.pdbx_strand_id
1 'polypeptide(L)'
;MSNPFLEGLERVYLDPKLNPNPSLCTLMWYSLATNAFGSIRLCCKSYIPILEDGQELSLLDRSADQIWTGKAFKEIRQKMVDGVLLSECDVCIQEEAGKKCMSKRLKENRKYFERYDKLELFAKPRYLSLNLGNRCNLMCRMCFSGLSNQILRETEELLEDEANKANFPEINLASYEVARRANTSSWIEETDFVRQIDFANLDEVYITGGEPLLHSSMYDVVQGCLDHGRRDILLRVRTD
;
A
#
# COMPACT_ATOMS: atom_id res chain seq x y z
N MET A 1 16.29 22.77 9.03
CA MET A 1 16.46 23.16 7.61
C MET A 1 15.16 22.79 6.92
N SER A 2 14.46 23.75 6.33
CA SER A 2 13.24 23.48 5.54
C SER A 2 13.63 22.58 4.37
N ASN A 3 12.85 21.52 4.15
CA ASN A 3 13.07 20.60 3.04
C ASN A 3 12.72 21.35 1.74
N PRO A 4 13.69 21.61 0.82
CA PRO A 4 13.44 22.36 -0.42
C PRO A 4 12.42 21.67 -1.34
N PHE A 5 12.03 20.42 -1.06
CA PHE A 5 10.99 19.70 -1.78
C PHE A 5 9.57 19.91 -1.21
N LEU A 6 9.43 20.59 -0.06
CA LEU A 6 8.16 21.07 0.49
C LEU A 6 7.84 22.50 0.02
N GLU A 7 8.82 23.26 -0.46
CA GLU A 7 8.62 24.59 -1.05
C GLU A 7 7.67 24.49 -2.26
N GLY A 8 6.50 25.12 -2.14
CA GLY A 8 5.45 25.12 -3.18
C GLY A 8 4.25 24.19 -2.93
N LEU A 9 4.31 23.29 -1.93
CA LEU A 9 3.18 22.47 -1.48
C LEU A 9 2.81 22.71 0.00
N GLU A 10 3.37 23.76 0.60
CA GLU A 10 3.21 24.09 2.01
C GLU A 10 1.72 24.31 2.37
N ARG A 11 1.18 23.31 3.09
CA ARG A 11 -0.20 23.23 3.57
C ARG A 11 -1.24 23.44 2.46
N VAL A 12 -1.57 22.35 1.77
CA VAL A 12 -2.82 22.25 1.00
C VAL A 12 -4.00 22.32 1.98
N TYR A 13 -4.47 23.53 2.28
CA TYR A 13 -5.62 23.74 3.16
C TYR A 13 -6.92 23.48 2.40
N LEU A 14 -7.29 22.21 2.31
CA LEU A 14 -8.65 21.83 1.91
C LEU A 14 -9.44 21.57 3.19
N ASP A 15 -10.40 22.44 3.47
CA ASP A 15 -11.50 22.14 4.40
C ASP A 15 -12.61 21.47 3.58
N PRO A 16 -12.86 20.16 3.75
CA PRO A 16 -13.91 19.46 3.01
C PRO A 16 -15.31 20.04 3.24
N LYS A 17 -15.52 20.74 4.37
CA LYS A 17 -16.79 21.42 4.68
C LYS A 17 -16.97 22.67 3.82
N LEU A 18 -15.89 23.33 3.44
CA LEU A 18 -15.91 24.55 2.60
C LEU A 18 -15.71 24.24 1.12
N ASN A 19 -14.95 23.19 0.78
CA ASN A 19 -14.67 22.76 -0.57
C ASN A 19 -14.88 21.24 -0.71
N PRO A 20 -16.10 20.79 -1.07
CA PRO A 20 -16.40 19.38 -1.22
C PRO A 20 -15.74 18.83 -2.50
N ASN A 21 -14.49 18.39 -2.37
CA ASN A 21 -13.77 17.76 -3.46
C ASN A 21 -14.05 16.23 -3.49
N PRO A 22 -14.68 15.71 -4.56
CA PRO A 22 -15.07 14.30 -4.64
C PRO A 22 -13.88 13.35 -4.78
N SER A 23 -12.73 13.82 -5.26
CA SER A 23 -11.52 13.00 -5.42
C SER A 23 -10.62 12.98 -4.18
N LEU A 24 -10.86 13.88 -3.22
CA LEU A 24 -10.02 14.01 -2.04
C LEU A 24 -9.97 12.70 -1.24
N CYS A 25 -8.75 12.20 -1.02
CA CYS A 25 -8.44 11.07 -0.16
C CYS A 25 -7.26 11.43 0.75
N THR A 26 -7.53 11.62 2.03
CA THR A 26 -6.52 12.03 3.03
C THR A 26 -5.32 11.09 3.09
N LEU A 27 -5.48 9.80 2.71
CA LEU A 27 -4.36 8.85 2.63
C LEU A 27 -3.18 9.38 1.81
N MET A 28 -3.39 10.17 0.76
CA MET A 28 -2.28 10.71 -0.04
C MET A 28 -1.41 11.76 0.70
N TRP A 29 -1.90 12.27 1.84
CA TRP A 29 -1.21 13.27 2.64
C TRP A 29 -0.58 12.72 3.92
N TYR A 30 -0.93 11.49 4.33
CA TYR A 30 -0.34 10.88 5.52
C TYR A 30 0.08 9.42 5.38
N SER A 31 -0.22 8.73 4.28
CA SER A 31 -0.01 7.28 4.13
C SER A 31 0.81 6.86 2.91
N LEU A 32 1.64 5.83 3.10
CA LEU A 32 2.32 5.09 2.03
C LEU A 32 1.94 3.61 2.12
N ALA A 33 1.74 2.94 0.98
CA ALA A 33 1.31 1.54 0.93
C ALA A 33 2.06 0.72 -0.12
N THR A 34 2.36 -0.54 0.20
CA THR A 34 2.97 -1.51 -0.71
C THR A 34 2.01 -2.63 -1.10
N ASN A 35 2.29 -3.32 -2.21
CA ASN A 35 1.77 -4.67 -2.49
C ASN A 35 2.72 -5.74 -1.96
N ALA A 36 2.39 -7.02 -2.19
CA ALA A 36 3.23 -8.15 -1.78
C ALA A 36 4.60 -8.22 -2.48
N PHE A 37 4.83 -7.38 -3.48
CA PHE A 37 6.02 -7.40 -4.33
C PHE A 37 6.91 -6.16 -4.12
N GLY A 38 6.55 -5.30 -3.16
CA GLY A 38 7.27 -4.07 -2.84
C GLY A 38 6.85 -2.87 -3.68
N SER A 39 6.06 -3.07 -4.76
CA SER A 39 5.54 -1.96 -5.57
C SER A 39 4.60 -1.08 -4.76
N ILE A 40 4.69 0.22 -4.99
CA ILE A 40 3.91 1.26 -4.33
C ILE A 40 2.51 1.34 -4.93
N ARG A 41 1.51 1.51 -4.06
CA ARG A 41 0.10 1.73 -4.42
C ARG A 41 -0.45 2.94 -3.65
N LEU A 42 -1.54 3.54 -4.14
CA LEU A 42 -2.18 4.66 -3.41
C LEU A 42 -2.72 4.23 -2.04
N CYS A 43 -3.25 3.01 -1.94
CA CYS A 43 -3.69 2.40 -0.69
C CYS A 43 -3.92 0.89 -0.86
N CYS A 44 -4.27 0.21 0.23
CA CYS A 44 -4.55 -1.24 0.23
C CYS A 44 -5.73 -1.68 -0.65
N LYS A 45 -6.59 -0.76 -1.10
CA LYS A 45 -7.72 -1.03 -2.02
C LYS A 45 -7.37 -0.81 -3.49
N SER A 46 -6.23 -0.22 -3.79
CA SER A 46 -5.76 -0.05 -5.16
C SER A 46 -5.12 -1.35 -5.65
N TYR A 47 -5.39 -1.75 -6.88
CA TYR A 47 -4.72 -2.91 -7.51
C TYR A 47 -3.57 -2.51 -8.44
N ILE A 48 -3.47 -1.21 -8.75
CA ILE A 48 -2.57 -0.69 -9.78
C ILE A 48 -1.32 -0.13 -9.10
N PRO A 49 -0.11 -0.61 -9.44
CA PRO A 49 1.13 0.00 -9.01
C PRO A 49 1.31 1.41 -9.58
N ILE A 50 1.93 2.29 -8.80
CA ILE A 50 2.25 3.65 -9.26
C ILE A 50 3.47 3.61 -10.16
N LEU A 51 3.35 4.24 -11.32
CA LEU A 51 4.44 4.37 -12.27
C LEU A 51 5.09 5.76 -12.20
N GLU A 52 6.41 5.81 -12.36
CA GLU A 52 7.16 7.03 -12.65
C GLU A 52 8.02 6.78 -13.88
N ASP A 53 7.85 7.62 -14.91
CA ASP A 53 8.56 7.52 -16.20
C ASP A 53 8.50 6.10 -16.84
N GLY A 54 7.38 5.40 -16.65
CA GLY A 54 7.12 4.07 -17.22
C GLY A 54 7.59 2.88 -16.37
N GLN A 55 8.15 3.12 -15.18
CA GLN A 55 8.61 2.08 -14.26
C GLN A 55 7.79 2.07 -12.97
N GLU A 56 7.52 0.88 -12.42
CA GLU A 56 6.86 0.76 -11.11
C GLU A 56 7.75 1.35 -10.01
N LEU A 57 7.18 2.23 -9.20
CA LEU A 57 7.82 2.65 -7.97
C LEU A 57 7.82 1.49 -6.98
N SER A 58 8.97 1.21 -6.38
CA SER A 58 9.12 0.13 -5.39
C SER A 58 10.01 0.56 -4.23
N LEU A 59 9.83 -0.08 -3.07
CA LEU A 59 10.78 0.03 -1.97
C LEU A 59 12.07 -0.79 -2.21
N LEU A 60 12.13 -1.55 -3.31
CA LEU A 60 13.33 -2.25 -3.78
C LEU A 60 14.44 -1.30 -4.23
N ASP A 61 14.07 -0.26 -4.97
CA ASP A 61 15.01 0.62 -5.67
C ASP A 61 15.03 2.05 -5.11
N ARG A 62 14.01 2.43 -4.33
CA ARG A 62 13.86 3.79 -3.79
C ARG A 62 13.41 3.78 -2.34
N SER A 63 13.87 4.78 -1.58
CA SER A 63 13.43 4.96 -0.20
C SER A 63 12.01 5.52 -0.11
N ALA A 64 11.36 5.26 1.02
CA ALA A 64 10.03 5.81 1.32
C ALA A 64 10.01 7.35 1.18
N ASP A 65 11.08 8.03 1.62
CA ASP A 65 11.22 9.48 1.53
C ASP A 65 11.37 9.95 0.06
N GLN A 66 12.13 9.23 -0.76
CA GLN A 66 12.27 9.51 -2.21
C GLN A 66 10.94 9.34 -2.94
N ILE A 67 10.18 8.28 -2.63
CA ILE A 67 8.85 8.05 -3.20
C ILE A 67 7.87 9.13 -2.74
N TRP A 68 7.84 9.44 -1.44
CA TRP A 68 6.90 10.39 -0.84
C TRP A 68 7.03 11.81 -1.41
N THR A 69 8.26 12.22 -1.70
CA THR A 69 8.62 13.55 -2.24
C THR A 69 8.86 13.54 -3.75
N GLY A 70 8.74 12.38 -4.39
CA GLY A 70 8.96 12.14 -5.81
C GLY A 70 7.90 12.78 -6.71
N LYS A 71 8.18 12.76 -8.02
CA LYS A 71 7.35 13.41 -9.05
C LYS A 71 5.96 12.79 -9.12
N ALA A 72 5.87 11.46 -9.13
CA ALA A 72 4.59 10.75 -9.22
C ALA A 72 3.62 11.13 -8.08
N PHE A 73 4.09 11.12 -6.81
CA PHE A 73 3.25 11.46 -5.66
C PHE A 73 2.83 12.94 -5.66
N LYS A 74 3.68 13.85 -6.15
CA LYS A 74 3.34 15.26 -6.33
C LYS A 74 2.22 15.43 -7.36
N GLU A 75 2.35 14.80 -8.52
CA GLU A 75 1.34 14.84 -9.59
C GLU A 75 0.02 14.21 -9.14
N ILE A 76 0.05 13.09 -8.42
CA ILE A 76 -1.14 12.45 -7.85
C ILE A 76 -1.86 13.37 -6.87
N ARG A 77 -1.12 13.98 -5.93
CA ARG A 77 -1.71 14.93 -4.96
C ARG A 77 -2.32 16.13 -5.69
N GLN A 78 -1.63 16.68 -6.68
CA GLN A 78 -2.15 17.80 -7.47
C GLN A 78 -3.43 17.43 -8.22
N LYS A 79 -3.47 16.28 -8.90
CA LYS A 79 -4.68 15.76 -9.55
C LYS A 79 -5.85 15.64 -8.57
N MET A 80 -5.60 15.13 -7.36
CA MET A 80 -6.64 15.07 -6.32
C MET A 80 -7.08 16.45 -5.85
N VAL A 81 -6.18 17.42 -5.72
CA VAL A 81 -6.55 18.82 -5.38
C VAL A 81 -7.44 19.42 -6.47
N ASP A 82 -7.14 19.11 -7.73
CA ASP A 82 -7.87 19.59 -8.91
C ASP A 82 -9.21 18.85 -9.14
N GLY A 83 -9.57 17.91 -8.27
CA GLY A 83 -10.85 17.19 -8.35
C GLY A 83 -10.83 15.98 -9.29
N VAL A 84 -9.65 15.56 -9.77
CA VAL A 84 -9.51 14.47 -10.74
C VAL A 84 -9.59 13.12 -10.02
N LEU A 85 -10.56 12.30 -10.43
CA LEU A 85 -10.66 10.91 -10.01
C LEU A 85 -9.61 10.07 -10.75
N LEU A 86 -8.83 9.31 -9.97
CA LEU A 86 -7.75 8.47 -10.45
C LEU A 86 -8.25 7.04 -10.69
N SER A 87 -7.74 6.36 -11.71
CA SER A 87 -8.12 4.96 -12.02
C SER A 87 -7.70 4.01 -10.91
N GLU A 88 -6.63 4.33 -10.20
CA GLU A 88 -6.14 3.63 -9.02
C GLU A 88 -7.16 3.64 -7.86
N CYS A 89 -8.15 4.52 -7.90
CA CYS A 89 -9.23 4.68 -6.92
C CYS A 89 -10.55 4.02 -7.34
N ASP A 90 -10.60 3.28 -8.46
CA ASP A 90 -11.84 2.74 -9.05
C ASP A 90 -12.68 1.94 -8.04
N VAL A 91 -12.06 1.13 -7.17
CA VAL A 91 -12.79 0.39 -6.13
C VAL A 91 -13.64 1.30 -5.25
N CYS A 92 -13.10 2.44 -4.81
CA CYS A 92 -13.87 3.40 -4.00
C CYS A 92 -14.93 4.11 -4.85
N ILE A 93 -14.63 4.43 -6.11
CA ILE A 93 -15.56 5.08 -7.05
C ILE A 93 -16.79 4.19 -7.26
N GLN A 94 -16.59 2.88 -7.49
CA GLN A 94 -17.68 1.91 -7.67
C GLN A 94 -18.47 1.68 -6.36
N GLU A 95 -17.78 1.55 -5.22
CA GLU A 95 -18.42 1.39 -3.90
C GLU A 95 -19.37 2.59 -3.60
N GLU A 96 -18.94 3.81 -3.93
CA GLU A 96 -19.68 5.05 -3.72
C GLU A 96 -20.83 5.23 -4.72
N ALA A 97 -20.59 4.95 -6.01
CA ALA A 97 -21.62 5.03 -7.05
C ALA A 97 -22.78 4.06 -6.77
N GLY A 98 -22.46 2.86 -6.28
CA GLY A 98 -23.45 1.86 -5.90
C GLY A 98 -24.24 2.19 -4.62
N LYS A 99 -23.82 3.19 -3.83
CA LYS A 99 -24.40 3.59 -2.52
C LYS A 99 -24.58 2.43 -1.53
N LYS A 100 -23.82 1.33 -1.69
CA LYS A 100 -23.99 0.11 -0.88
C LYS A 100 -23.30 0.24 0.48
N CYS A 101 -22.19 0.95 0.54
CA CYS A 101 -21.42 1.14 1.76
C CYS A 101 -20.52 2.37 1.67
N MET A 102 -20.03 2.83 2.81
CA MET A 102 -19.01 3.88 2.86
C MET A 102 -17.66 3.30 2.40
N SER A 103 -17.07 3.91 1.35
CA SER A 103 -15.79 3.50 0.81
C SER A 103 -14.64 3.70 1.81
N LYS A 104 -13.50 3.07 1.55
CA LYS A 104 -12.30 3.32 2.36
C LYS A 104 -11.90 4.78 2.33
N ARG A 105 -11.95 5.45 1.17
CA ARG A 105 -11.66 6.88 1.03
C ARG A 105 -12.48 7.73 2.00
N LEU A 106 -13.81 7.55 2.01
CA LEU A 106 -14.70 8.30 2.90
C LEU A 106 -14.45 7.98 4.38
N LYS A 107 -14.19 6.72 4.72
CA LYS A 107 -13.84 6.30 6.09
C LYS A 107 -12.55 6.95 6.58
N GLU A 108 -11.49 6.93 5.77
CA GLU A 108 -10.19 7.52 6.13
C GLU A 108 -10.27 9.04 6.20
N ASN A 109 -11.01 9.69 5.29
CA ASN A 109 -11.28 11.12 5.38
C ASN A 109 -11.96 11.46 6.70
N ARG A 110 -13.02 10.75 7.06
CA ARG A 110 -13.70 10.96 8.35
C ARG A 110 -12.74 10.79 9.53
N LYS A 111 -12.01 9.68 9.59
CA LYS A 111 -11.01 9.40 10.64
C LYS A 111 -9.96 10.51 10.74
N TYR A 112 -9.47 11.01 9.60
CA TYR A 112 -8.48 12.07 9.56
C TYR A 112 -9.07 13.38 10.09
N PHE A 113 -10.25 13.80 9.62
CA PHE A 113 -10.87 15.07 10.03
C PHE A 113 -11.52 15.05 11.42
N GLU A 114 -11.66 13.87 12.04
CA GLU A 114 -11.94 13.75 13.48
C GLU A 114 -10.72 14.10 14.34
N ARG A 115 -9.50 14.03 13.79
CA ARG A 115 -8.23 14.28 14.49
C ARG A 115 -7.56 15.60 14.07
N TYR A 116 -7.73 16.02 12.82
CA TYR A 116 -7.07 17.18 12.24
C TYR A 116 -8.12 18.11 11.62
N ASP A 117 -8.07 19.39 11.97
CA ASP A 117 -9.03 20.36 11.45
C ASP A 117 -8.84 20.67 9.96
N LYS A 118 -7.64 20.41 9.43
CA LYS A 118 -7.24 20.73 8.06
C LYS A 118 -6.35 19.66 7.47
N LEU A 119 -6.36 19.57 6.14
CA LEU A 119 -5.42 18.74 5.42
C LEU A 119 -4.01 19.33 5.53
N GLU A 120 -3.05 18.52 5.96
CA GLU A 120 -1.66 18.92 6.10
C GLU A 120 -0.80 17.90 5.35
N LEU A 121 0.10 18.39 4.48
CA LEU A 121 1.13 17.53 3.90
C LEU A 121 2.27 17.41 4.90
N PHE A 122 2.39 16.25 5.53
CA PHE A 122 3.51 15.96 6.41
C PHE A 122 4.80 15.80 5.61
N ALA A 123 5.93 16.18 6.22
CA ALA A 123 7.26 16.03 5.62
C ALA A 123 7.55 14.57 5.23
N LYS A 124 6.97 13.62 5.96
CA LYS A 124 7.09 12.17 5.77
C LYS A 124 5.75 11.47 6.04
N PRO A 125 5.53 10.25 5.52
CA PRO A 125 4.35 9.47 5.84
C PRO A 125 4.23 9.21 7.35
N ARG A 126 3.02 9.29 7.89
CA ARG A 126 2.70 8.96 9.29
C ARG A 126 1.95 7.63 9.42
N TYR A 127 1.53 7.05 8.30
CA TYR A 127 0.86 5.75 8.25
C TYR A 127 1.48 4.86 7.18
N LEU A 128 2.05 3.73 7.56
CA LEU A 128 2.58 2.76 6.62
C LEU A 128 1.66 1.54 6.53
N SER A 129 1.21 1.21 5.32
CA SER A 129 0.47 -0.01 5.02
C SER A 129 1.39 -0.98 4.28
N LEU A 130 2.06 -1.84 5.02
CA LEU A 130 3.07 -2.75 4.51
C LEU A 130 2.46 -4.13 4.25
N ASN A 131 2.81 -4.73 3.12
CA ASN A 131 2.53 -6.13 2.84
C ASN A 131 3.83 -6.91 2.83
N LEU A 132 3.98 -7.88 3.74
CA LEU A 132 5.24 -8.56 4.01
C LEU A 132 5.60 -9.69 3.02
N GLY A 133 5.09 -9.62 1.80
CA GLY A 133 5.23 -10.68 0.81
C GLY A 133 4.11 -11.70 0.89
N ASN A 134 4.27 -12.80 0.14
CA ASN A 134 3.24 -13.84 -0.03
C ASN A 134 3.53 -15.11 0.78
N ARG A 135 4.58 -15.13 1.62
CA ARG A 135 4.91 -16.31 2.43
C ARG A 135 3.79 -16.60 3.43
N CYS A 136 3.18 -17.78 3.30
CA CYS A 136 2.04 -18.20 4.10
C CYS A 136 2.21 -19.67 4.57
N ASN A 137 1.57 -20.02 5.68
CA ASN A 137 1.46 -21.39 6.18
C ASN A 137 0.09 -22.03 5.88
N LEU A 138 -0.89 -21.27 5.40
CA LEU A 138 -2.24 -21.72 5.07
C LEU A 138 -2.53 -21.64 3.56
N MET A 139 -3.56 -22.38 3.13
CA MET A 139 -4.06 -22.44 1.74
C MET A 139 -5.54 -22.04 1.71
N CYS A 140 -5.82 -20.78 2.02
CA CYS A 140 -7.19 -20.27 2.02
C CYS A 140 -7.74 -20.20 0.59
N ARG A 141 -8.85 -20.88 0.30
CA ARG A 141 -9.49 -20.94 -1.04
C ARG A 141 -9.85 -19.58 -1.65
N MET A 142 -10.00 -18.56 -0.82
CA MET A 142 -10.31 -17.18 -1.23
C MET A 142 -9.06 -16.36 -1.62
N CYS A 143 -7.87 -16.89 -1.36
CA CYS A 143 -6.62 -16.19 -1.60
C CYS A 143 -6.17 -16.33 -3.06
N PHE A 144 -5.59 -15.27 -3.60
CA PHE A 144 -4.99 -15.24 -4.92
C PHE A 144 -3.56 -15.81 -4.88
N SER A 145 -3.11 -16.50 -5.93
CA SER A 145 -1.77 -17.11 -6.01
C SER A 145 -0.63 -16.12 -5.82
N GLY A 146 -0.79 -14.85 -6.20
CA GLY A 146 0.21 -13.81 -5.93
C GLY A 146 0.32 -13.37 -4.45
N LEU A 147 -0.64 -13.75 -3.60
CA LEU A 147 -0.69 -13.38 -2.19
C LEU A 147 -0.41 -14.55 -1.23
N SER A 148 -0.33 -15.78 -1.75
CA SER A 148 0.06 -16.97 -0.98
C SER A 148 0.98 -17.87 -1.80
N ASN A 149 2.21 -18.08 -1.32
CA ASN A 149 3.17 -18.99 -1.93
C ASN A 149 2.67 -20.45 -1.96
N GLN A 150 1.80 -20.84 -1.02
CA GLN A 150 1.21 -22.18 -0.98
C GLN A 150 0.18 -22.37 -2.10
N ILE A 151 -0.67 -21.36 -2.33
CA ILE A 151 -1.63 -21.36 -3.46
C ILE A 151 -0.90 -21.27 -4.79
N LEU A 152 0.19 -20.49 -4.85
CA LEU A 152 1.04 -20.45 -6.05
C LEU A 152 1.61 -21.82 -6.39
N ARG A 153 2.16 -22.54 -5.41
CA ARG A 153 2.71 -23.89 -5.63
C ARG A 153 1.64 -24.86 -6.14
N GLU A 154 0.43 -24.84 -5.55
CA GLU A 154 -0.70 -25.64 -6.05
C GLU A 154 -1.06 -25.25 -7.49
N THR A 155 -1.07 -23.95 -7.79
CA THR A 155 -1.33 -23.46 -9.16
C THR A 155 -0.26 -23.94 -10.14
N GLU A 156 1.01 -23.96 -9.74
CA GLU A 156 2.13 -24.50 -10.54
C GLU A 156 1.95 -25.99 -10.81
N GLU A 157 1.68 -26.79 -9.77
CA GLU A 157 1.42 -28.23 -9.88
C GLU A 157 0.25 -28.54 -10.83
N LEU A 158 -0.83 -27.76 -10.77
CA LEU A 158 -1.98 -27.89 -11.68
C LEU A 158 -1.66 -27.49 -13.12
N LEU A 159 -0.77 -26.53 -13.32
CA LEU A 159 -0.36 -26.05 -14.65
C LEU A 159 0.80 -26.86 -15.25
N GLU A 160 1.42 -27.79 -14.54
CA GLU A 160 2.43 -28.70 -15.11
C GLU A 160 1.79 -29.89 -15.85
N ASP A 161 0.57 -30.27 -15.47
CA ASP A 161 -0.18 -31.38 -16.09
C ASP A 161 -1.19 -30.85 -17.13
N GLU A 162 -1.02 -31.26 -18.39
CA GLU A 162 -1.93 -30.91 -19.49
C GLU A 162 -3.38 -31.35 -19.25
N ALA A 163 -3.60 -32.47 -18.55
CA ALA A 163 -4.94 -32.91 -18.18
C ALA A 163 -5.59 -31.93 -17.17
N ASN A 164 -4.80 -31.39 -16.24
CA ASN A 164 -5.28 -30.42 -15.26
C ASN A 164 -5.56 -29.05 -15.90
N LYS A 165 -4.71 -28.59 -16.84
CA LYS A 165 -5.00 -27.35 -17.60
C LYS A 165 -6.37 -27.36 -18.27
N ALA A 166 -6.76 -28.52 -18.82
CA ALA A 166 -8.07 -28.69 -19.43
C ALA A 166 -9.23 -28.69 -18.40
N ASN A 167 -8.96 -29.15 -17.18
CA ASN A 167 -9.94 -29.25 -16.10
C ASN A 167 -10.11 -27.96 -15.27
N PHE A 168 -9.14 -27.04 -15.33
CA PHE A 168 -9.15 -25.77 -14.58
C PHE A 168 -8.98 -24.54 -15.49
N PRO A 169 -9.87 -24.32 -16.48
CA PRO A 169 -9.78 -23.18 -17.40
C PRO A 169 -9.92 -21.80 -16.72
N GLU A 170 -10.42 -21.76 -15.48
CA GLU A 170 -10.55 -20.55 -14.67
C GLU A 170 -9.22 -19.99 -14.17
N ILE A 171 -8.13 -20.77 -14.23
CA ILE A 171 -6.81 -20.28 -13.83
C ILE A 171 -6.37 -19.19 -14.81
N ASN A 172 -6.34 -17.95 -14.32
CA ASN A 172 -5.91 -16.81 -15.10
C ASN A 172 -4.38 -16.84 -15.28
N LEU A 173 -3.92 -17.28 -16.46
CA LEU A 173 -2.50 -17.43 -16.78
C LEU A 173 -1.70 -16.13 -16.64
N ALA A 174 -2.28 -14.98 -17.02
CA ALA A 174 -1.60 -13.69 -16.87
C ALA A 174 -1.37 -13.34 -15.39
N SER A 175 -2.35 -13.62 -14.54
CA SER A 175 -2.25 -13.40 -13.10
C SER A 175 -1.26 -14.38 -12.46
N TYR A 176 -1.26 -15.64 -12.90
CA TYR A 176 -0.25 -16.63 -12.52
C TYR A 176 1.16 -16.18 -12.90
N GLU A 177 1.38 -15.67 -14.12
CA GLU A 177 2.70 -15.19 -14.53
C GLU A 177 3.20 -14.02 -13.67
N VAL A 178 2.31 -13.09 -13.31
CA VAL A 178 2.63 -12.00 -12.37
C VAL A 178 3.02 -12.57 -11.01
N ALA A 179 2.22 -13.49 -10.46
CA ALA A 179 2.49 -14.14 -9.19
C ALA A 179 3.84 -14.87 -9.18
N ARG A 180 4.12 -15.65 -10.24
CA ARG A 180 5.36 -16.41 -10.39
C ARG A 180 6.60 -15.51 -10.47
N ARG A 181 6.54 -14.45 -11.29
CA ARG A 181 7.66 -13.49 -11.43
C ARG A 181 7.94 -12.73 -10.14
N ALA A 182 6.92 -12.53 -9.33
CA ALA A 182 7.07 -11.77 -8.09
C ALA A 182 7.40 -12.66 -6.88
N ASN A 183 7.09 -13.96 -6.93
CA ASN A 183 7.51 -14.95 -5.94
C ASN A 183 9.03 -15.23 -5.94
N THR A 184 9.75 -14.84 -7.00
CA THR A 184 11.22 -14.92 -7.04
C THR A 184 11.92 -13.80 -6.29
N SER A 185 11.19 -12.75 -5.90
CA SER A 185 11.73 -11.60 -5.17
C SER A 185 11.09 -11.50 -3.79
N SER A 186 11.81 -11.92 -2.75
CA SER A 186 11.41 -11.61 -1.38
C SER A 186 11.90 -10.20 -1.09
N TRP A 187 11.17 -9.20 -1.60
CA TRP A 187 11.62 -7.81 -1.60
C TRP A 187 12.00 -7.31 -0.22
N ILE A 188 11.42 -7.90 0.82
CA ILE A 188 11.73 -7.60 2.22
C ILE A 188 13.01 -8.29 2.72
N GLU A 189 13.32 -9.49 2.27
CA GLU A 189 14.61 -10.11 2.60
C GLU A 189 15.75 -9.44 1.81
N GLU A 190 15.44 -8.94 0.62
CA GLU A 190 16.37 -8.22 -0.25
C GLU A 190 16.57 -6.75 0.14
N THR A 191 15.60 -6.16 0.85
CA THR A 191 15.67 -4.77 1.30
C THR A 191 15.74 -4.67 2.81
N ASP A 192 16.64 -3.83 3.28
CA ASP A 192 16.57 -3.36 4.66
C ASP A 192 15.54 -2.23 4.79
N PHE A 193 14.30 -2.50 4.38
CA PHE A 193 13.25 -1.47 4.32
C PHE A 193 12.99 -0.89 5.71
N VAL A 194 13.15 -1.68 6.77
CA VAL A 194 12.94 -1.25 8.15
C VAL A 194 13.88 -0.12 8.52
N ARG A 195 15.16 -0.18 8.12
CA ARG A 195 16.10 0.93 8.32
C ARG A 195 15.71 2.21 7.59
N GLN A 196 14.86 2.12 6.57
CA GLN A 196 14.37 3.27 5.80
C GLN A 196 13.10 3.89 6.41
N ILE A 197 12.48 3.23 7.40
CA ILE A 197 11.30 3.75 8.08
C ILE A 197 11.72 4.83 9.07
N ASP A 198 11.16 6.02 8.92
CA ASP A 198 11.23 7.06 9.95
C ASP A 198 10.21 6.78 11.06
N PHE A 199 10.65 6.02 12.06
CA PHE A 199 9.83 5.71 13.23
C PHE A 199 9.52 6.94 14.08
N ALA A 200 10.31 8.02 14.01
CA ALA A 200 10.12 9.18 14.89
C ALA A 200 8.80 9.92 14.61
N ASN A 201 8.32 9.91 13.36
CA ASN A 201 7.11 10.63 12.93
C ASN A 201 5.90 9.74 12.66
N LEU A 202 6.06 8.43 12.84
CA LEU A 202 5.05 7.42 12.51
C LEU A 202 3.94 7.36 13.56
N ASP A 203 2.68 7.28 13.15
CA ASP A 203 1.53 7.12 14.05
C ASP A 203 1.01 5.68 14.03
N GLU A 204 1.05 5.05 12.86
CA GLU A 204 0.40 3.78 12.61
C GLU A 204 1.20 2.94 11.60
N VAL A 205 1.30 1.65 11.88
CA VAL A 205 1.77 0.66 10.90
C VAL A 205 0.71 -0.42 10.78
N TYR A 206 0.26 -0.65 9.56
CA TYR A 206 -0.63 -1.75 9.21
C TYR A 206 0.14 -2.78 8.40
N ILE A 207 0.22 -3.98 8.95
CA ILE A 207 1.01 -5.08 8.42
C ILE A 207 0.06 -6.18 7.93
N THR A 208 0.24 -6.51 6.67
CA THR A 208 -0.45 -7.59 5.93
C THR A 208 0.60 -8.46 5.24
N GLY A 209 0.19 -9.46 4.48
CA GLY A 209 1.10 -10.37 3.78
C GLY A 209 0.36 -11.62 3.34
N GLY A 210 1.12 -12.69 3.13
CA GLY A 210 0.63 -14.04 3.37
C GLY A 210 0.32 -14.19 4.86
N GLU A 211 1.28 -14.66 5.65
CA GLU A 211 1.21 -14.66 7.11
C GLU A 211 2.32 -13.76 7.69
N PRO A 212 1.99 -12.52 8.12
CA PRO A 212 2.98 -11.58 8.65
C PRO A 212 3.81 -12.13 9.80
N LEU A 213 3.24 -12.97 10.66
CA LEU A 213 3.92 -13.49 11.85
C LEU A 213 5.00 -14.53 11.53
N LEU A 214 5.05 -15.03 10.29
CA LEU A 214 6.15 -15.89 9.81
C LEU A 214 7.37 -15.07 9.37
N HIS A 215 7.24 -13.76 9.18
CA HIS A 215 8.29 -12.92 8.65
C HIS A 215 9.11 -12.26 9.77
N SER A 216 10.44 -12.37 9.74
CA SER A 216 11.32 -11.73 10.74
C SER A 216 11.13 -10.21 10.78
N SER A 217 10.92 -9.60 9.62
CA SER A 217 10.70 -8.16 9.47
C SER A 217 9.49 -7.60 10.21
N MET A 218 8.52 -8.44 10.57
CA MET A 218 7.47 -8.03 11.52
C MET A 218 8.10 -7.61 12.87
N TYR A 219 9.03 -8.42 13.37
CA TYR A 219 9.76 -8.15 14.60
C TYR A 219 10.76 -7.00 14.44
N ASP A 220 11.37 -6.86 13.26
CA ASP A 220 12.26 -5.73 12.98
C ASP A 220 11.50 -4.40 13.02
N VAL A 221 10.26 -4.33 12.52
CA VAL A 221 9.41 -3.13 12.66
C VAL A 221 9.12 -2.83 14.14
N VAL A 222 8.79 -3.85 14.94
CA VAL A 222 8.57 -3.69 16.38
C VAL A 222 9.85 -3.18 17.08
N GLN A 223 10.99 -3.77 16.75
CA GLN A 223 12.28 -3.37 17.31
C GLN A 223 12.63 -1.94 16.91
N GLY A 224 12.40 -1.55 15.65
CA GLY A 224 12.58 -0.18 15.17
C GLY A 224 11.75 0.83 15.95
N CYS A 225 10.50 0.51 16.30
CA CYS A 225 9.69 1.34 17.18
C CYS A 225 10.34 1.49 18.58
N LEU A 226 10.79 0.38 19.18
CA LEU A 226 11.39 0.37 20.52
C LEU A 226 12.71 1.15 20.57
N ASP A 227 13.56 0.99 19.57
CA ASP A 227 14.87 1.64 19.46
C ASP A 227 14.73 3.17 19.37
N HIS A 228 13.64 3.65 18.78
CA HIS A 228 13.31 5.08 18.72
C HIS A 228 12.47 5.56 19.91
N GLY A 229 12.27 4.71 20.92
CA GLY A 229 11.47 5.02 22.12
C GLY A 229 9.98 5.18 21.86
N ARG A 230 9.48 4.80 20.68
CA ARG A 230 8.08 4.95 20.26
C ARG A 230 7.25 3.77 20.72
N ARG A 231 6.55 3.96 21.84
CA ARG A 231 5.63 2.97 22.46
C ARG A 231 4.15 3.29 22.23
N ASP A 232 3.89 4.34 21.45
CA ASP A 232 2.59 4.93 21.17
C ASP A 232 2.12 4.70 19.72
N ILE A 233 2.95 4.06 18.88
CA ILE A 233 2.59 3.71 17.51
C ILE A 233 1.53 2.61 17.53
N LEU A 234 0.43 2.83 16.79
CA LEU A 234 -0.59 1.81 16.61
C LEU A 234 -0.11 0.77 15.60
N LEU A 235 0.18 -0.44 16.09
CA LEU A 235 0.52 -1.59 15.26
C LEU A 235 -0.74 -2.41 14.98
N ARG A 236 -1.17 -2.47 13.71
CA ARG A 236 -2.26 -3.33 13.26
C ARG A 236 -1.67 -4.47 12.44
N VAL A 237 -1.94 -5.70 12.86
CA VAL A 237 -1.53 -6.91 12.12
C VAL A 237 -2.79 -7.64 11.67
N ARG A 238 -2.80 -8.07 10.41
CA ARG A 238 -3.88 -8.89 9.85
C ARG A 238 -3.32 -10.25 9.43
N THR A 239 -4.00 -11.30 9.88
CA THR A 239 -3.64 -12.73 9.69
C THR A 239 -4.86 -13.52 9.19
N ASP A 240 -5.57 -12.99 8.18
CA ASP A 240 -6.86 -13.51 7.72
C ASP A 240 -6.77 -14.72 6.76
#